data_AF-Q0DB38-F1
#
_entry.id   AF-Q0DB38-F1
#
_cell.length_a   1.000
_cell.length_b   1.000
_cell.length_c   1.000
_cell.angle_alpha   90.00
_cell.angle_beta   90.00
_cell.angle_gamma   90.00
#
_symmetry.space_group_name_H-M   'P 1'
#
loop_
_entity.id
_entity.type
_entity.pdbx_description
1 polymer ?
#
loop_
_entity_poly.entity_id
_entity_poly.type
_entity_poly.pdbx_seq_one_letter_code
_entity_poly.pdbx_strand_id
1 'polypeptide(L)'
;MSTEMIAKFDKYWKEIQGPMGLATILDPKFKTDYLLGFIESITSQSSEECTDKLEEVKNNLYDLMKEYEMEEDEDNTESSAHSLANSDADNEEPARFLELSSRDPR
;
A
#
# COMPACT_ATOMS: atom_id res chain seq x y z
N MET A 1 31.78 -2.44 13.34
CA MET A 1 30.36 -2.14 13.60
C MET A 1 29.99 -2.71 14.96
N SER A 2 29.19 -2.00 15.76
CA SER A 2 28.79 -2.45 17.10
C SER A 2 27.87 -3.67 16.99
N THR A 3 28.18 -4.73 17.73
CA THR A 3 27.39 -5.97 17.79
C THR A 3 25.98 -5.73 18.32
N GLU A 4 25.81 -4.76 19.22
CA GLU A 4 24.51 -4.38 19.77
C GLU A 4 23.62 -3.69 18.75
N MET A 5 24.19 -2.93 17.81
CA MET A 5 23.44 -2.27 16.75
C MET A 5 22.88 -3.30 15.76
N ILE A 6 23.66 -4.34 15.44
CA ILE A 6 23.25 -5.43 14.56
C ILE A 6 22.13 -6.25 15.22
N ALA A 7 22.26 -6.57 16.51
CA ALA A 7 21.22 -7.32 17.24
C ALA A 7 19.88 -6.58 17.29
N LYS A 8 19.90 -5.25 17.45
CA LYS A 8 18.69 -4.41 17.38
C LYS A 8 18.11 -4.33 15.97
N PHE A 9 18.98 -4.19 14.96
CA PHE A 9 18.54 -4.20 13.56
C PHE A 9 17.82 -5.50 13.22
N ASP A 10 18.43 -6.66 13.48
CA ASP A 10 17.84 -7.97 13.15
C ASP A 10 16.51 -8.21 13.86
N LYS A 11 16.38 -7.74 15.11
CA LYS A 11 15.13 -7.86 15.88
C LYS A 11 13.98 -7.15 15.18
N TYR A 12 14.15 -5.87 14.84
CA TYR A 12 13.08 -5.09 14.22
C TYR A 12 12.90 -5.40 12.73
N TRP A 13 14.01 -5.70 12.03
CA TRP A 13 14.00 -6.01 10.61
C TRP A 13 13.11 -7.22 10.30
N LYS A 14 13.18 -8.30 11.10
CA LYS A 14 12.36 -9.50 10.90
C LYS A 14 10.86 -9.22 10.94
N GLU A 15 10.43 -8.28 11.77
CA GLU A 15 9.02 -7.92 11.94
C GLU A 15 8.52 -7.00 10.83
N ILE A 16 9.34 -6.07 10.36
CA ILE A 16 8.91 -5.04 9.40
C ILE A 16 9.21 -5.36 7.93
N GLN A 17 10.13 -6.29 7.64
CA GLN A 17 10.58 -6.56 6.27
C GLN A 17 9.45 -7.05 5.34
N GLY A 18 8.50 -7.83 5.86
CA GLY A 18 7.36 -8.34 5.10
C GLY A 18 6.40 -7.23 4.69
N PRO A 19 5.84 -6.47 5.65
CA PRO A 19 5.01 -5.29 5.36
C PRO A 19 5.71 -4.25 4.49
N MET A 20 7.00 -4.01 4.71
CA MET A 20 7.78 -3.08 3.89
C MET A 20 7.94 -3.58 2.45
N GLY A 21 8.23 -4.87 2.25
CA GLY A 21 8.28 -5.47 0.92
C GLY A 21 6.93 -5.42 0.20
N LEU A 22 5.84 -5.68 0.92
CA LEU A 22 4.49 -5.60 0.36
C LEU A 22 4.11 -4.15 0.01
N ALA A 23 4.40 -3.19 0.89
CA ALA A 23 4.18 -1.77 0.63
C ALA A 23 4.96 -1.29 -0.60
N THR A 24 6.21 -1.74 -0.77
CA THR A 24 7.02 -1.44 -1.95
C THR A 24 6.43 -2.04 -3.24
N ILE A 25 5.98 -3.30 -3.22
CA ILE A 25 5.37 -3.96 -4.40
C ILE A 25 4.00 -3.35 -4.77
N LEU A 26 3.25 -2.93 -3.76
CA LEU A 26 1.94 -2.29 -3.92
C LEU A 26 2.05 -0.80 -4.25
N ASP A 27 3.20 -0.16 -4.01
CA ASP A 27 3.44 1.22 -4.44
C ASP A 27 3.30 1.31 -5.97
N PRO A 28 2.33 2.08 -6.49
CA PRO A 28 2.12 2.23 -7.92
C PRO A 28 3.37 2.71 -8.67
N LYS A 29 4.20 3.53 -8.01
CA LYS A 29 5.45 4.04 -8.60
C LYS A 29 6.46 2.93 -8.85
N PHE A 30 6.49 1.94 -7.96
CA PHE A 30 7.37 0.80 -8.12
C PHE A 30 7.02 -0.01 -9.36
N LYS A 31 5.73 -0.06 -9.75
CA LYS A 31 5.30 -0.76 -10.97
C LYS A 31 5.79 -0.07 -12.24
N THR A 32 5.78 1.27 -12.27
CA THR A 32 6.17 2.05 -13.46
C THR A 32 7.68 2.15 -13.63
N ASP A 33 8.41 2.38 -12.53
CA ASP A 33 9.86 2.59 -12.59
C ASP A 33 10.61 1.29 -12.97
N TYR A 34 10.14 0.15 -12.46
CA TYR A 34 10.67 -1.15 -12.89
C TYR A 34 10.34 -1.48 -14.33
N LEU A 35 9.11 -1.17 -14.78
CA LEU A 35 8.71 -1.38 -16.17
C LEU A 35 9.59 -0.57 -17.13
N LEU A 36 9.91 0.68 -16.78
CA LEU A 36 10.85 1.50 -17.55
C LEU A 36 12.21 0.80 -17.66
N GLY A 37 12.79 0.37 -16.54
CA GLY A 37 14.07 -0.35 -16.54
C GLY A 37 14.05 -1.64 -17.37
N PHE A 38 12.93 -2.38 -17.38
CA PHE A 38 12.79 -3.56 -18.24
C PHE A 38 12.67 -3.20 -19.72
N ILE A 39 11.89 -2.17 -20.08
CA ILE A 39 11.75 -1.75 -21.48
C ILE A 39 13.10 -1.23 -22.01
N GLU A 40 13.85 -0.46 -21.22
CA GLU A 40 15.22 -0.03 -21.56
C GLU A 40 16.14 -1.24 -21.76
N SER A 41 16.10 -2.19 -20.82
CA SER A 41 16.96 -3.39 -20.87
C SER A 41 16.67 -4.30 -22.07
N ILE A 42 15.40 -4.45 -22.47
CA ILE A 42 15.01 -5.38 -23.54
C ILE A 42 15.16 -4.71 -24.91
N THR A 43 14.86 -3.41 -24.99
CA THR A 43 14.77 -2.71 -26.28
C THR A 43 16.06 -1.97 -26.65
N SER A 44 16.95 -1.72 -25.68
CA SER A 44 18.19 -0.92 -25.89
C SER A 44 17.94 0.43 -26.58
N GLN A 45 16.76 1.00 -26.35
CA GLN A 45 16.31 2.24 -26.96
C GLN A 45 16.74 3.47 -26.16
N SER A 46 16.52 4.64 -26.77
CA SER A 46 16.66 5.92 -26.06
C SER A 46 15.64 6.00 -24.91
N SER A 47 15.98 6.76 -23.86
CA SER A 47 15.13 6.91 -22.67
C SER A 47 13.76 7.53 -23.02
N GLU A 48 13.71 8.41 -24.03
CA GLU A 48 12.47 9.04 -24.51
C GLU A 48 11.50 8.03 -25.16
N GLU A 49 11.99 7.19 -26.06
CA GLU A 49 11.17 6.13 -26.68
C GLU A 49 10.67 5.11 -25.64
N CYS A 50 11.44 4.92 -24.58
CA CYS A 50 11.08 4.03 -23.48
C CYS A 50 9.96 4.63 -22.61
N THR A 51 10.01 5.94 -22.34
CA THR A 51 8.95 6.63 -21.59
C THR A 51 7.63 6.66 -22.35
N ASP A 52 7.66 6.81 -23.66
CA ASP A 52 6.44 6.81 -24.50
C ASP A 52 5.77 5.42 -24.47
N LYS A 53 6.57 4.36 -24.59
CA LYS A 53 6.07 2.97 -24.47
C LYS A 53 5.54 2.67 -23.08
N LEU A 54 6.17 3.20 -22.04
CA LEU A 54 5.69 3.07 -20.68
C LEU A 54 4.31 3.72 -20.52
N GLU A 55 4.12 4.91 -21.09
CA GLU A 55 2.84 5.61 -21.07
C GLU A 55 1.75 4.84 -21.82
N GLU A 56 2.07 4.29 -23.00
CA GLU A 56 1.15 3.42 -23.75
C GLU A 56 0.71 2.20 -22.93
N VAL A 57 1.66 1.47 -22.33
CA VAL A 57 1.36 0.31 -21.48
C VAL A 57 0.49 0.71 -20.29
N LYS A 58 0.77 1.86 -19.67
CA LYS A 58 0.01 2.37 -18.53
C LYS A 58 -1.43 2.69 -18.93
N ASN A 59 -1.63 3.34 -20.08
CA ASN A 59 -2.96 3.69 -20.59
C ASN A 59 -3.77 2.45 -20.93
N ASN A 60 -3.17 1.46 -21.60
CA ASN A 60 -3.82 0.18 -21.88
C ASN A 60 -4.24 -0.55 -20.60
N LEU A 61 -3.42 -0.51 -19.55
CA LEU A 61 -3.77 -1.11 -18.25
C LEU A 61 -4.93 -0.37 -17.58
N TYR A 62 -4.97 0.96 -17.67
CA TYR A 62 -6.09 1.75 -17.14
C TYR A 62 -7.40 1.48 -17.89
N ASP A 63 -7.33 1.43 -19.23
CA ASP A 63 -8.50 1.11 -20.05
C ASP A 63 -9.03 -0.29 -19.72
N LEU A 64 -8.14 -1.27 -19.54
CA LEU A 64 -8.50 -2.62 -19.11
C LEU A 64 -9.15 -2.60 -17.72
N MET A 65 -8.54 -1.94 -16.73
CA MET A 65 -9.12 -1.86 -15.38
C MET A 65 -10.52 -1.24 -15.38
N LYS A 66 -10.73 -0.23 -16.22
CA LYS A 66 -12.04 0.42 -16.38
C LYS A 66 -13.09 -0.52 -16.97
N GLU A 67 -12.71 -1.38 -17.92
CA GLU A 67 -13.60 -2.43 -18.45
C GLU A 67 -14.06 -3.38 -17.33
N TYR A 68 -13.14 -3.82 -16.46
CA TYR A 68 -13.48 -4.71 -15.34
C TYR A 68 -14.34 -4.05 -14.25
N GLU A 69 -14.20 -2.74 -14.00
CA GLU A 69 -15.07 -2.03 -13.04
C GLU A 69 -16.53 -1.90 -13.55
N MET A 70 -16.75 -1.83 -14.87
CA MET A 70 -18.10 -1.64 -15.43
C MET A 70 -18.97 -2.91 -15.38
N GLU A 71 -18.36 -4.10 -15.23
CA GLU A 71 -19.08 -5.39 -15.21
C GLU A 71 -19.68 -5.73 -13.83
N GLU A 72 -19.28 -5.05 -12.75
CA GLU A 72 -19.83 -5.29 -11.40
C GLU A 72 -21.17 -4.56 -11.14
N ASP A 73 -21.46 -3.50 -11.88
CA ASP A 73 -22.65 -2.65 -11.67
C ASP A 73 -23.90 -3.14 -12.43
N GLU A 74 -23.77 -4.07 -13.38
CA GLU A 74 -24.89 -4.48 -14.25
C GLU A 74 -25.70 -5.69 -13.74
N ASP A 75 -25.26 -6.41 -12.70
CA ASP A 75 -25.92 -7.66 -12.22
C ASP A 75 -26.63 -7.56 -10.85
N ASN A 76 -26.82 -6.37 -10.28
CA ASN A 76 -27.56 -6.21 -9.01
C ASN A 76 -28.78 -5.27 -9.12
N THR A 77 -29.69 -5.60 -10.03
CA THR A 77 -31.07 -5.11 -9.98
C THR A 77 -32.02 -6.25 -9.61
N GLU A 78 -31.92 -6.79 -8.39
CA GLU A 78 -33.03 -7.29 -7.53
C GLU A 78 -32.58 -8.34 -6.51
N SER A 79 -32.59 -8.00 -5.22
CA SER A 79 -33.28 -8.79 -4.17
C SER A 79 -33.01 -8.25 -2.76
N SER A 80 -34.05 -7.60 -2.24
CA SER A 80 -34.51 -7.51 -0.85
C SER A 80 -33.51 -7.33 0.31
N ALA A 81 -33.63 -6.15 0.90
CA ALA A 81 -33.39 -5.82 2.30
C ALA A 81 -33.42 -6.99 3.29
N HIS A 82 -32.33 -7.11 4.07
CA HIS A 82 -32.42 -7.54 5.46
C HIS A 82 -31.69 -6.54 6.34
N SER A 83 -32.47 -5.59 6.85
CA SER A 83 -32.11 -4.75 7.98
C SER A 83 -31.83 -5.65 9.18
N LEU A 84 -30.63 -5.58 9.75
CA LEU A 84 -30.40 -5.99 11.12
C LEU A 84 -29.84 -4.79 11.88
N ALA A 85 -30.79 -4.06 12.47
CA ALA A 85 -30.54 -3.28 13.66
C ALA A 85 -29.97 -4.20 14.74
N ASN A 86 -28.90 -3.76 15.39
CA ASN A 86 -28.65 -4.01 16.81
C ASN A 86 -27.88 -2.81 17.35
N SER A 87 -28.54 -2.10 18.26
CA SER A 87 -27.98 -1.16 19.21
C SER A 87 -27.06 -1.90 20.19
N ASP A 88 -25.98 -1.27 20.63
CA ASP A 88 -25.85 -0.71 21.99
C ASP A 88 -24.42 -0.28 22.28
N ALA A 89 -24.33 0.87 22.95
CA ALA A 89 -23.11 1.52 23.37
C ALA A 89 -22.51 0.82 24.61
N ASP A 90 -21.18 0.85 24.73
CA ASP A 90 -20.53 1.17 26.01
C ASP A 90 -19.07 1.58 25.80
N ASN A 91 -18.67 2.55 26.61
CA ASN A 91 -17.51 3.41 26.48
C ASN A 91 -16.56 3.14 27.65
N GLU A 92 -15.28 2.83 27.43
CA GLU A 92 -14.22 3.06 28.42
C GLU A 92 -12.90 3.53 27.77
N GLU A 93 -12.31 4.52 28.44
CA GLU A 93 -11.33 5.54 28.02
C GLU A 93 -9.85 5.10 28.08
N PRO A 94 -8.92 5.68 27.28
CA PRO A 94 -7.48 5.39 27.36
C PRO A 94 -6.74 6.27 28.39
N ALA A 95 -6.82 5.93 29.68
CA ALA A 95 -6.15 6.69 30.76
C ALA A 95 -4.69 6.22 31.06
N ARG A 96 -3.80 6.19 30.06
CA ARG A 96 -2.37 5.85 30.27
C ARG A 96 -1.34 6.84 29.70
N PHE A 97 -1.76 7.94 29.09
CA PHE A 97 -0.84 8.84 28.36
C PHE A 97 -0.46 10.16 29.08
N LEU A 98 -0.99 10.46 30.28
CA LEU A 98 -0.73 11.74 30.96
C LEU A 98 0.09 11.67 32.27
N GLU A 99 0.54 10.49 32.71
CA GLU A 99 1.26 10.34 33.99
C GLU A 99 2.80 10.52 33.93
N LEU A 100 3.38 10.91 32.78
CA LEU A 100 4.85 11.11 32.68
C LEU A 100 5.29 12.58 32.52
N SER A 101 4.36 13.54 32.56
CA SER A 101 4.71 14.97 32.43
C SER A 101 4.77 15.75 33.76
N SER A 102 4.60 15.11 34.91
CA SER A 102 4.69 15.82 36.20
C SER A 102 5.56 15.07 37.20
N ARG A 103 6.87 15.17 37.02
CA ARG A 103 7.83 15.01 38.11
C ARG A 103 8.83 16.15 38.04
N ASP A 104 8.49 17.23 38.74
CA ASP A 104 9.37 18.37 38.96
C ASP A 104 10.66 17.95 39.70
N PRO A 105 11.79 18.65 39.48
CA PRO A 105 13.06 18.39 40.12
C PRO A 105 13.12 19.09 41.49
N ARG A 106 13.54 18.36 42.52
CA ARG A 106 14.17 18.92 43.71
C ARG A 106 15.25 17.98 44.22
#